data_AF-A0A9P5JPH7-F1
#
_entry.id   AF-A0A9P5JPH7-F1
#
_cell.length_a   1.000
_cell.length_b   1.000
_cell.length_c   1.000
_cell.angle_alpha   90.00
_cell.angle_beta   90.00
_cell.angle_gamma   90.00
#
_symmetry.space_group_name_H-M   'P 1'
#
loop_
_entity.id
_entity.type
_entity.pdbx_description
1 polymer ?
#
loop_
_entity_poly.entity_id
_entity_poly.type
_entity_poly.pdbx_seq_one_letter_code
_entity_poly.pdbx_strand_id
1 'polypeptide(L)'
;AASGNNPSACPVDHSSESWKEFAGSLPADHPPIPSASTAPRGLSQERETSSIPRADADEKWVYPSQAQFYAAMERKNHNPQARDMPVLVPIHNAVNERAWTELMKWEQGMGGEKCGGVKLVSFKGRPKDRTIRAWFNVLLGYQAPFDRHDWVIDRCGVKQRYIIDFYSGKMGADTQKTNISFYLDVRPAFDTWEGFSFRASKFFGSLFG
;
A
#
# COMPACT_ATOMS: atom_id res chain seq x y z
N ALA A 1 27.34 45.76 -0.65
CA ALA A 1 25.90 46.09 -0.61
C ALA A 1 25.19 45.24 -1.66
N ALA A 2 24.05 44.65 -1.28
CA ALA A 2 23.04 43.91 -2.08
C ALA A 2 23.55 42.62 -2.78
N SER A 3 23.21 41.38 -2.40
CA SER A 3 21.93 40.75 -2.01
C SER A 3 20.86 40.79 -3.11
N GLY A 4 20.57 39.60 -3.67
CA GLY A 4 19.45 39.33 -4.56
C GLY A 4 18.93 37.90 -4.34
N ASN A 5 17.95 37.76 -3.44
CA ASN A 5 16.98 36.66 -3.31
C ASN A 5 16.24 36.44 -4.66
N ASN A 6 15.65 35.32 -5.08
CA ASN A 6 15.05 34.08 -4.50
C ASN A 6 14.74 33.13 -5.71
N PRO A 7 14.23 31.88 -5.58
CA PRO A 7 13.76 31.19 -4.38
C PRO A 7 14.35 29.79 -4.14
N SER A 8 14.20 29.36 -2.89
CA SER A 8 14.36 27.99 -2.39
C SER A 8 13.47 26.99 -3.14
N ALA A 9 13.95 26.43 -4.24
CA ALA A 9 13.41 25.21 -4.82
C ALA A 9 14.37 24.07 -4.48
N CYS A 10 14.06 23.30 -3.44
CA CYS A 10 14.73 22.03 -3.22
C CYS A 10 14.40 21.11 -4.40
N PRO A 11 15.39 20.53 -5.10
CA PRO A 11 15.15 19.65 -6.23
C PRO A 11 14.66 18.29 -5.70
N VAL A 12 13.39 18.22 -5.30
CA VAL A 12 12.70 16.96 -5.06
C VAL A 12 12.27 16.48 -6.44
N ASP A 13 13.03 15.57 -7.01
CA ASP A 13 12.79 15.05 -8.35
C ASP A 13 11.54 14.16 -8.31
N HIS A 14 10.39 14.69 -8.78
CA HIS A 14 9.09 14.01 -8.78
C HIS A 14 8.94 13.04 -9.96
N SER A 15 10.03 12.42 -10.42
CA SER A 15 9.95 11.43 -11.48
C SER A 15 9.24 10.17 -10.98
N SER A 16 8.46 9.52 -11.84
CA SER A 16 7.80 8.26 -11.50
C SER A 16 8.79 7.15 -11.15
N GLU A 17 10.03 7.23 -11.64
CA GLU A 17 11.12 6.28 -11.33
C GLU A 17 11.63 6.45 -9.89
N SER A 18 11.87 7.69 -9.45
CA SER A 18 12.24 8.01 -8.05
C SER A 18 11.18 7.50 -7.07
N TRP A 19 9.89 7.70 -7.39
CA TRP A 19 8.78 7.19 -6.59
C TRP A 19 8.68 5.67 -6.58
N LYS A 20 9.02 4.96 -7.67
CA LYS A 20 9.02 3.48 -7.70
C LYS A 20 10.09 2.91 -6.79
N GLU A 21 11.32 3.42 -6.92
CA GLU A 21 12.45 2.96 -6.10
C GLU A 21 12.17 3.25 -4.62
N PHE A 22 11.68 4.45 -4.33
CA PHE A 22 11.27 4.84 -3.00
C PHE A 22 10.12 3.97 -2.45
N ALA A 23 9.03 3.78 -3.20
CA ALA A 23 7.88 3.02 -2.73
C ALA A 23 8.20 1.53 -2.54
N GLY A 24 9.01 0.94 -3.43
CA GLY A 24 9.53 -0.43 -3.27
C GLY A 24 10.49 -0.60 -2.10
N SER A 25 11.04 0.51 -1.57
CA SER A 25 11.89 0.53 -0.38
C SER A 25 11.08 0.68 0.92
N LEU A 26 9.80 1.08 0.86
CA LEU A 26 9.02 1.31 2.06
C LEU A 26 8.85 0.02 2.89
N PRO A 27 8.73 0.12 4.23
CA PRO A 27 8.53 -1.04 5.07
C PRO A 27 7.23 -1.78 4.70
N ALA A 28 7.40 -2.95 4.07
CA ALA A 28 6.31 -3.79 3.59
C ALA A 28 5.59 -4.62 4.68
N ASP A 29 5.89 -4.39 5.96
CA ASP A 29 5.22 -5.01 7.10
C ASP A 29 5.01 -3.93 8.18
N HIS A 30 4.00 -4.08 9.04
CA HIS A 30 3.94 -3.35 10.30
C HIS A 30 4.86 -4.06 11.31
N PRO A 31 6.06 -3.52 11.62
CA PRO A 31 6.92 -4.13 12.62
C PRO A 31 6.29 -4.00 14.02
N PRO A 32 6.68 -4.84 15.00
CA PRO A 32 6.35 -4.61 16.40
C PRO A 32 6.78 -3.19 16.80
N ILE A 33 5.89 -2.49 17.52
CA ILE A 33 5.96 -1.07 17.88
C ILE A 33 7.37 -0.71 18.39
N PRO A 34 8.19 0.03 17.63
CA PRO A 34 9.50 0.43 18.11
C PRO A 34 9.37 1.66 19.02
N SER A 35 10.19 1.70 20.07
CA SER A 35 10.44 2.92 20.86
C SER A 35 10.99 3.99 19.93
N ALA A 36 10.36 5.16 19.92
CA ALA A 36 10.68 6.28 19.04
C ALA A 36 12.00 7.00 19.37
N SER A 37 12.87 6.39 20.17
CA SER A 37 14.06 6.98 20.79
C SER A 37 15.22 7.26 19.83
N THR A 38 15.17 6.76 18.59
CA THR A 38 16.22 6.98 17.57
C THR A 38 15.82 8.01 16.51
N ALA A 39 14.55 8.43 16.46
CA ALA A 39 14.07 9.35 15.44
C ALA A 39 14.60 10.80 15.67
N PRO A 40 14.90 11.55 14.60
CA PRO A 40 15.28 12.95 14.67
C PRO A 40 14.28 13.78 15.48
N ARG A 41 14.79 14.70 16.30
CA ARG A 41 13.97 15.67 17.05
C ARG A 41 13.16 16.51 16.04
N GLY A 42 11.83 16.42 16.13
CA GLY A 42 10.91 17.19 15.27
C GLY A 42 9.92 16.35 14.45
N LEU A 43 10.07 15.02 14.40
CA LEU A 43 9.07 14.16 13.77
C LEU A 43 7.86 13.92 14.69
N SER A 44 6.66 13.92 14.10
CA SER A 44 5.44 13.64 14.85
C SER A 44 5.46 12.22 15.42
N GLN A 45 5.07 12.12 16.69
CA GLN A 45 4.85 10.85 17.41
C GLN A 45 3.39 10.40 17.35
N GLU A 46 2.52 11.24 16.79
CA GLU A 46 1.09 10.95 16.66
C GLU A 46 0.88 9.78 15.71
N ARG A 47 -0.08 8.92 16.08
CA ARG A 47 -0.47 7.74 15.31
C ARG A 47 -1.89 7.91 14.82
N GLU A 48 -2.15 7.41 13.63
CA GLU A 48 -3.45 7.47 12.99
C GLU A 48 -4.14 6.09 13.05
N THR A 49 -5.40 6.06 13.45
CA THR A 49 -6.21 4.84 13.45
C THR A 49 -6.81 4.63 12.05
N SER A 50 -6.54 3.48 11.45
CA SER A 50 -7.06 3.10 10.14
C SER A 50 -8.57 2.86 10.14
N SER A 51 -9.18 2.73 8.96
CA SER A 51 -10.54 2.21 8.81
C SER A 51 -10.63 0.68 8.90
N ILE A 52 -9.48 0.00 8.89
CA ILE A 52 -9.36 -1.45 8.70
C ILE A 52 -9.54 -2.19 10.04
N PRO A 53 -10.57 -3.04 10.19
CA PRO A 53 -10.77 -3.84 11.40
C PRO A 53 -9.74 -4.98 11.52
N ARG A 54 -9.29 -5.22 12.74
CA ARG A 54 -8.39 -6.33 13.08
C ARG A 54 -9.17 -7.62 13.30
N ALA A 55 -8.54 -8.76 12.99
CA ALA A 55 -9.14 -10.07 13.26
C ALA A 55 -8.89 -10.57 14.69
N ASP A 56 -7.79 -10.14 15.33
CA ASP A 56 -7.35 -10.61 16.63
C ASP A 56 -7.90 -9.79 17.82
N ALA A 57 -8.42 -8.59 17.55
CA ALA A 57 -9.02 -7.70 18.53
C ALA A 57 -10.24 -7.01 17.93
N ASP A 58 -11.18 -6.58 18.77
CA ASP A 58 -12.31 -5.73 18.34
C ASP A 58 -11.89 -4.26 18.20
N GLU A 59 -10.76 -4.06 17.51
CA GLU A 59 -10.10 -2.78 17.31
C GLU A 59 -9.68 -2.62 15.84
N LYS A 60 -9.31 -1.41 15.44
CA LYS A 60 -8.78 -1.13 14.11
C LYS A 60 -7.26 -1.16 14.10
N TRP A 61 -6.68 -1.37 12.93
CA TRP A 61 -5.23 -1.24 12.76
C TRP A 61 -4.81 0.21 13.02
N VAL A 62 -3.64 0.42 13.62
CA VAL A 62 -3.11 1.75 13.92
C VAL A 62 -1.79 1.93 13.18
N TYR A 63 -1.73 2.93 12.31
CA TYR A 63 -0.56 3.23 11.51
C TYR A 63 0.61 3.72 12.40
N PRO A 64 1.86 3.46 11.99
CA PRO A 64 3.02 3.98 12.69
C PRO A 64 3.08 5.51 12.60
N SER A 65 3.62 6.16 13.63
CA SER A 65 3.90 7.60 13.58
C SER A 65 5.02 7.92 12.60
N GLN A 66 5.20 9.20 12.26
CA GLN A 66 6.30 9.64 11.39
C GLN A 66 7.67 9.24 11.97
N ALA A 67 7.85 9.40 13.28
CA ALA A 67 9.06 8.98 13.97
C ALA A 67 9.29 7.46 13.90
N GLN A 68 8.23 6.67 14.08
CA GLN A 68 8.31 5.21 13.98
C GLN A 68 8.60 4.73 12.56
N PHE A 69 7.98 5.36 11.57
CA PHE A 69 8.20 5.07 10.15
C PHE A 69 9.64 5.40 9.74
N TYR A 70 10.15 6.56 10.17
CA TYR A 70 11.55 6.94 9.99
C TYR A 70 12.50 5.89 10.58
N ALA A 71 12.32 5.55 11.87
CA ALA A 71 13.18 4.58 12.56
C ALA A 71 13.12 3.19 11.89
N ALA A 72 11.97 2.79 11.36
CA ALA A 72 11.82 1.53 10.64
C ALA A 72 12.62 1.51 9.32
N MET A 73 12.60 2.61 8.56
CA MET A 73 13.39 2.76 7.33
C MET A 73 14.88 2.84 7.61
N GLU A 74 15.28 3.56 8.66
CA GLU A 74 16.67 3.70 9.07
C GLU A 74 17.28 2.34 9.44
N ARG A 75 16.55 1.51 10.19
CA ARG A 75 16.96 0.13 10.51
C ARG A 75 17.12 -0.76 9.28
N LYS A 76 16.38 -0.49 8.20
CA LYS A 76 16.50 -1.20 6.93
C LYS A 76 17.61 -0.63 6.05
N ASN A 77 18.37 0.36 6.55
CA ASN A 77 19.46 1.04 5.86
C ASN A 77 18.99 1.74 4.57
N HIS A 78 17.79 2.32 4.59
CA HIS A 78 17.18 3.00 3.45
C HIS A 78 17.41 4.53 3.44
N ASN A 79 18.34 5.02 4.27
CA ASN A 79 18.73 6.43 4.37
C ASN A 79 17.54 7.44 4.37
N PRO A 80 16.55 7.27 5.26
CA PRO A 80 15.37 8.11 5.27
C PRO A 80 15.70 9.55 5.63
N GLN A 81 14.96 10.49 5.06
CA GLN A 81 15.09 11.92 5.35
C GLN A 81 13.92 12.39 6.21
N ALA A 82 14.21 12.99 7.37
CA ALA A 82 13.17 13.44 8.29
C ALA A 82 12.18 14.42 7.64
N ARG A 83 12.69 15.31 6.78
CA ARG A 83 11.89 16.30 6.05
C ARG A 83 10.80 15.69 5.15
N ASP A 84 10.95 14.44 4.72
CA ASP A 84 10.03 13.81 3.78
C ASP A 84 8.90 13.08 4.53
N MET A 85 9.09 12.72 5.81
CA MET A 85 8.12 11.96 6.59
C MET A 85 6.72 12.58 6.68
N PRO A 86 6.55 13.91 6.80
CA PRO A 86 5.23 14.53 6.83
C PRO A 86 4.42 14.35 5.55
N VAL A 87 5.07 14.09 4.42
CA VAL A 87 4.41 13.83 3.12
C VAL A 87 4.27 12.33 2.88
N LEU A 88 5.32 11.56 3.19
CA LEU A 88 5.39 10.14 2.88
C LEU A 88 4.43 9.28 3.69
N VAL A 89 4.34 9.53 5.01
CA VAL A 89 3.51 8.70 5.90
C VAL A 89 2.02 8.83 5.56
N PRO A 90 1.44 10.04 5.39
CA PRO A 90 0.05 10.17 4.98
C PRO A 90 -0.24 9.53 3.62
N ILE A 91 0.68 9.61 2.65
CA ILE A 91 0.52 8.94 1.35
C ILE A 91 0.48 7.41 1.53
N HIS A 92 1.39 6.85 2.33
CA HIS A 92 1.39 5.41 2.61
C HIS A 92 0.09 4.95 3.30
N ASN A 93 -0.38 5.70 4.29
CA ASN A 93 -1.66 5.42 4.96
C ASN A 93 -2.82 5.46 3.95
N ALA A 94 -2.90 6.51 3.12
CA ALA A 94 -3.93 6.65 2.10
C ALA A 94 -3.90 5.51 1.05
N VAL A 95 -2.71 5.04 0.68
CA VAL A 95 -2.54 3.89 -0.23
C VAL A 95 -3.10 2.61 0.40
N ASN A 96 -2.85 2.38 1.71
CA ASN A 96 -3.39 1.23 2.43
C ASN A 96 -4.93 1.30 2.53
N GLU A 97 -5.49 2.47 2.84
CA GLU A 97 -6.95 2.68 2.89
C GLU A 97 -7.62 2.45 1.53
N ARG A 98 -6.96 2.89 0.45
CA ARG A 98 -7.44 2.63 -0.91
C ARG A 98 -7.38 1.14 -1.26
N ALA A 99 -6.31 0.45 -0.89
CA ALA A 99 -6.18 -1.00 -1.09
C ALA A 99 -7.28 -1.76 -0.34
N TRP A 100 -7.59 -1.36 0.89
CA TRP A 100 -8.70 -1.91 1.65
C TRP A 100 -10.05 -1.67 0.97
N THR A 101 -10.30 -0.47 0.46
CA THR A 101 -11.53 -0.15 -0.28
C THR A 101 -11.72 -1.05 -1.50
N GLU A 102 -10.66 -1.26 -2.30
CA GLU A 102 -10.73 -2.17 -3.46
C GLU A 102 -10.94 -3.63 -3.05
N LEU A 103 -10.36 -4.07 -1.92
CA LEU A 103 -10.61 -5.40 -1.36
C LEU A 103 -12.08 -5.55 -0.95
N MET A 104 -12.64 -4.56 -0.26
CA MET A 104 -14.05 -4.58 0.15
C MET A 104 -15.02 -4.66 -1.03
N LYS A 105 -14.66 -4.13 -2.21
CA LYS A 105 -15.46 -4.32 -3.44
C LYS A 105 -15.51 -5.77 -3.91
N TRP A 106 -14.46 -6.56 -3.67
CA TRP A 106 -14.48 -8.00 -3.95
C TRP A 106 -15.32 -8.77 -2.93
N GLU A 107 -15.33 -8.29 -1.69
CA GLU A 107 -16.09 -8.90 -0.59
C GLU A 107 -17.56 -8.45 -0.52
N GLN A 108 -17.95 -7.46 -1.32
CA GLN A 108 -19.32 -6.98 -1.39
C GLN A 108 -20.26 -8.09 -1.87
N GLY A 109 -21.28 -8.39 -1.07
CA GLY A 109 -22.23 -9.48 -1.36
C GLY A 109 -21.76 -10.88 -0.97
N MET A 110 -20.56 -11.03 -0.40
CA MET A 110 -20.00 -12.31 0.02
C MET A 110 -20.49 -12.79 1.41
N GLY A 111 -21.38 -12.04 2.05
CA GLY A 111 -22.01 -12.44 3.31
C GLY A 111 -21.20 -12.17 4.58
N GLY A 112 -20.09 -11.42 4.49
CA GLY A 112 -19.30 -11.01 5.66
C GLY A 112 -20.09 -10.17 6.67
N GLU A 113 -21.16 -9.50 6.25
CA GLU A 113 -22.02 -8.72 7.15
C GLU A 113 -22.71 -9.58 8.22
N LYS A 114 -22.98 -10.86 7.92
CA LYS A 114 -23.66 -11.78 8.85
C LYS A 114 -22.85 -12.06 10.11
N CYS A 115 -21.54 -11.82 10.09
CA CYS A 115 -20.61 -12.13 11.17
C CYS A 115 -19.85 -10.90 11.70
N GLY A 116 -20.39 -9.70 11.50
CA GLY A 116 -19.75 -8.46 11.97
C GLY A 116 -18.69 -7.88 11.01
N GLY A 117 -18.70 -8.28 9.75
CA GLY A 117 -17.87 -7.71 8.69
C GLY A 117 -16.59 -8.50 8.40
N VAL A 118 -15.86 -8.04 7.39
CA VAL A 118 -14.57 -8.60 6.97
C VAL A 118 -13.47 -8.01 7.83
N LYS A 119 -12.59 -8.86 8.37
CA LYS A 119 -11.49 -8.46 9.26
C LYS A 119 -10.14 -8.75 8.62
N LEU A 120 -9.15 -7.87 8.78
CA LEU A 120 -7.79 -8.11 8.30
C LEU A 120 -7.00 -8.90 9.34
N VAL A 121 -6.53 -10.09 8.95
CA VAL A 121 -5.72 -10.99 9.79
C VAL A 121 -4.25 -10.62 9.72
N SER A 122 -3.73 -10.43 8.51
CA SER A 122 -2.32 -10.12 8.32
C SER A 122 -2.07 -9.39 7.01
N PHE A 123 -1.11 -8.48 7.04
CA PHE A 123 -0.51 -7.80 5.91
C PHE A 123 0.93 -8.31 5.79
N LYS A 124 1.31 -8.86 4.63
CA LYS A 124 2.67 -9.33 4.41
C LYS A 124 3.23 -8.83 3.09
N GLY A 125 4.36 -8.14 3.17
CA GLY A 125 5.15 -7.74 2.03
C GLY A 125 5.81 -8.92 1.31
N ARG A 126 5.70 -8.97 -0.02
CA ARG A 126 6.41 -9.93 -0.88
C ARG A 126 7.05 -9.24 -2.09
N PRO A 127 7.94 -8.25 -1.88
CA PRO A 127 8.54 -7.47 -2.97
C PRO A 127 9.38 -8.32 -3.95
N LYS A 128 9.89 -9.48 -3.50
CA LYS A 128 10.71 -10.40 -4.32
C LYS A 128 9.90 -11.50 -5.03
N ASP A 129 8.64 -11.73 -4.64
CA ASP A 129 7.83 -12.81 -5.21
C ASP A 129 6.98 -12.27 -6.35
N ARG A 130 7.50 -12.29 -7.59
CA ARG A 130 6.67 -11.95 -8.75
C ARG A 130 5.64 -13.05 -9.01
N THR A 131 4.38 -12.66 -9.22
CA THR A 131 3.36 -13.63 -9.67
C THR A 131 3.67 -14.09 -11.09
N ILE A 132 3.25 -15.31 -11.45
CA ILE A 132 3.37 -15.82 -12.83
C ILE A 132 2.75 -14.83 -13.82
N ARG A 133 1.62 -14.21 -13.46
CA ARG A 133 0.98 -13.15 -14.26
C ARG A 133 1.86 -11.91 -14.42
N ALA A 134 2.50 -11.43 -13.35
CA ALA A 134 3.44 -10.32 -13.43
C ALA A 134 4.65 -10.65 -14.31
N TRP A 135 5.14 -11.90 -14.26
CA TRP A 135 6.21 -12.36 -15.13
C TRP A 135 5.80 -12.37 -16.62
N PHE A 136 4.63 -12.90 -16.95
CA PHE A 136 4.10 -12.87 -18.32
C PHE A 136 3.82 -11.45 -18.82
N ASN A 137 3.30 -10.55 -17.97
CA ASN A 137 3.08 -9.16 -18.33
C ASN A 137 4.39 -8.45 -18.67
N VAL A 138 5.46 -8.70 -17.90
CA VAL A 138 6.80 -8.18 -18.21
C VAL A 138 7.33 -8.75 -19.53
N LEU A 139 7.12 -10.04 -19.78
CA LEU A 139 7.48 -10.67 -21.06
C LEU A 139 6.76 -10.02 -22.25
N LEU A 140 5.53 -9.54 -22.05
CA LEU A 140 4.73 -8.80 -23.05
C LEU A 140 5.02 -7.29 -23.10
N GLY A 141 6.05 -6.81 -22.39
CA GLY A 141 6.48 -5.41 -22.40
C GLY A 141 5.70 -4.47 -21.48
N TYR A 142 4.86 -4.99 -20.59
CA TYR A 142 4.18 -4.19 -19.56
C TYR A 142 5.09 -3.96 -18.35
N GLN A 143 4.85 -2.87 -17.61
CA GLN A 143 5.60 -2.52 -16.41
C GLN A 143 5.31 -3.52 -15.28
N ALA A 144 6.38 -4.03 -14.65
CA ALA A 144 6.26 -4.86 -13.46
C ALA A 144 5.68 -4.06 -12.29
N PRO A 145 4.96 -4.69 -11.35
CA PRO A 145 4.64 -4.03 -10.09
C PRO A 145 5.93 -3.74 -9.32
N PHE A 146 6.04 -2.53 -8.77
CA PHE A 146 7.20 -2.13 -7.98
C PHE A 146 7.15 -2.70 -6.57
N ASP A 147 5.95 -3.05 -6.10
CA ASP A 147 5.72 -3.60 -4.78
C ASP A 147 4.51 -4.55 -4.81
N ARG A 148 4.60 -5.64 -4.05
CA ARG A 148 3.56 -6.67 -3.97
C ARG A 148 3.29 -7.01 -2.52
N HIS A 149 2.02 -7.01 -2.18
CA HIS A 149 1.54 -7.38 -0.85
C HIS A 149 0.53 -8.53 -0.93
N ASP A 150 0.63 -9.43 0.05
CA ASP A 150 -0.36 -10.48 0.27
C ASP A 150 -1.12 -10.14 1.56
N TRP A 151 -2.42 -9.93 1.45
CA TRP A 151 -3.30 -9.63 2.57
C TRP A 151 -4.14 -10.87 2.87
N VAL A 152 -4.27 -11.23 4.13
CA VAL A 152 -5.18 -12.31 4.54
C VAL A 152 -6.30 -11.69 5.33
N ILE A 153 -7.53 -11.89 4.87
CA ILE A 153 -8.73 -11.51 5.57
C ILE A 153 -9.39 -12.72 6.22
N ASP A 154 -10.23 -12.45 7.21
CA ASP A 154 -11.15 -13.38 7.83
C ASP A 154 -12.57 -12.89 7.59
N ARG A 155 -13.38 -13.76 7.00
CA ARG A 155 -14.81 -13.58 6.77
C ARG A 155 -15.54 -14.74 7.44
N CYS A 156 -16.13 -14.51 8.61
CA CYS A 156 -16.90 -15.52 9.35
C CYS A 156 -16.12 -16.81 9.68
N GLY A 157 -14.80 -16.72 9.91
CA GLY A 157 -13.91 -17.86 10.14
C GLY A 157 -13.29 -18.42 8.85
N VAL A 158 -13.71 -17.94 7.68
CA VAL A 158 -13.10 -18.31 6.39
C VAL A 158 -11.99 -17.34 6.05
N LYS A 159 -10.76 -17.87 5.99
CA LYS A 159 -9.58 -17.07 5.62
C LYS A 159 -9.42 -17.03 4.11
N GLN A 160 -9.37 -15.83 3.54
CA GLN A 160 -9.10 -15.60 2.12
C GLN A 160 -7.85 -14.74 1.96
N ARG A 161 -6.92 -15.20 1.13
CA ARG A 161 -5.75 -14.41 0.74
C ARG A 161 -6.06 -13.58 -0.50
N TYR A 162 -5.63 -12.34 -0.48
CA TYR A 162 -5.65 -11.37 -1.57
C TYR A 162 -4.21 -11.01 -1.95
N ILE A 163 -4.00 -10.83 -3.25
CA ILE A 163 -2.76 -10.32 -3.82
C ILE A 163 -3.02 -8.89 -4.27
N ILE A 164 -2.16 -7.98 -3.84
CA ILE A 164 -2.21 -6.55 -4.15
C ILE A 164 -0.91 -6.18 -4.83
N ASP A 165 -0.98 -5.91 -6.13
CA ASP A 165 0.16 -5.45 -6.92
C ASP A 165 0.07 -3.91 -7.08
N PHE A 166 1.15 -3.21 -6.74
CA PHE A 166 1.25 -1.76 -6.87
C PHE A 166 2.02 -1.39 -8.14
N TYR A 167 1.40 -0.56 -8.98
CA TYR A 167 1.97 -0.07 -10.23
C TYR A 167 2.09 1.44 -10.21
N SER A 168 3.19 1.95 -10.75
CA SER A 168 3.31 3.39 -11.03
C SER A 168 2.32 3.74 -12.15
N GLY A 169 1.50 4.76 -11.96
CA GLY A 169 0.73 5.34 -13.04
C GLY A 169 1.64 6.13 -13.97
N LYS A 170 1.20 6.26 -15.23
CA LYS A 170 1.84 7.16 -16.19
C LYS A 170 1.46 8.58 -15.82
N MET A 171 2.44 9.49 -15.71
CA MET A 171 2.12 10.91 -15.61
C MET A 171 1.27 11.30 -16.82
N GLY A 172 0.05 11.75 -16.57
CA GLY A 172 -0.81 12.27 -17.62
C GLY A 172 -0.14 13.48 -18.26
N ALA A 173 -0.27 13.63 -19.58
CA ALA A 173 0.29 14.74 -20.36
C ALA A 173 -0.28 16.13 -20.00
N ASP A 174 -0.99 16.26 -18.88
CA ASP A 174 -1.65 17.49 -18.44
C ASP A 174 -0.89 18.08 -17.25
N THR A 175 -0.02 19.03 -17.58
CA THR A 175 1.08 19.59 -16.76
C THR A 175 0.64 20.43 -15.56
N GLN A 176 -0.60 20.32 -15.07
CA GLN A 176 -1.13 21.21 -14.02
C GLN A 176 -1.53 20.54 -12.71
N LYS A 177 -1.55 19.20 -12.64
CA LYS A 177 -1.81 18.50 -11.38
C LYS A 177 -0.67 17.52 -11.10
N THR A 178 0.11 17.84 -10.07
CA THR A 178 1.10 16.95 -9.43
C THR A 178 0.41 15.78 -8.70
N ASN A 179 -0.59 15.15 -9.31
CA ASN A 179 -1.20 13.94 -8.80
C ASN A 179 -0.29 12.77 -9.17
N ILE A 180 0.39 12.23 -8.16
CA ILE A 180 1.07 10.94 -8.28
C ILE A 180 -0.01 9.90 -8.61
N SER A 181 -0.14 9.57 -9.89
CA SER A 181 -1.04 8.51 -10.32
C SER A 181 -0.40 7.17 -9.97
N PHE A 182 -1.07 6.35 -9.17
CA PHE A 182 -0.71 4.96 -8.94
C PHE A 182 -1.93 4.07 -9.21
N TYR A 183 -1.66 2.87 -9.72
CA TYR A 183 -2.67 1.87 -10.04
C TYR A 183 -2.49 0.68 -9.12
N LEU A 184 -3.59 0.21 -8.52
CA LEU A 184 -3.60 -0.98 -7.67
C LEU A 184 -4.38 -2.08 -8.40
N ASP A 185 -3.78 -3.26 -8.49
CA ASP A 185 -4.47 -4.48 -8.89
C ASP A 185 -4.70 -5.34 -7.64
N VAL A 186 -5.91 -5.29 -7.10
CA VAL A 186 -6.35 -6.10 -5.96
C VAL A 186 -7.16 -7.28 -6.48
N ARG A 187 -6.77 -8.49 -6.08
CA ARG A 187 -7.41 -9.72 -6.57
C ARG A 187 -7.27 -10.87 -5.58
N PRO A 188 -8.27 -11.76 -5.45
CA PRO A 188 -8.16 -12.94 -4.58
C PRO A 188 -7.09 -13.89 -5.13
N ALA A 189 -6.32 -14.52 -4.25
CA ALA A 189 -5.34 -15.54 -4.62
C ALA A 189 -6.04 -16.84 -5.06
N PHE A 190 -5.33 -17.67 -5.84
CA PHE A 190 -5.84 -18.96 -6.34
C PHE A 190 -5.65 -20.13 -5.37
N ASP A 191 -5.20 -19.86 -4.16
CA ASP A 191 -4.90 -20.88 -3.16
C ASP A 191 -6.15 -21.49 -2.51
N THR A 192 -7.31 -20.84 -2.63
CA THR A 192 -8.60 -21.35 -2.19
C THR A 192 -9.54 -21.56 -3.38
N TRP A 193 -10.39 -22.58 -3.29
CA TRP A 193 -11.45 -22.84 -4.27
C TRP A 193 -12.41 -21.63 -4.41
N GLU A 194 -12.61 -20.91 -3.32
CA GLU A 194 -13.36 -19.65 -3.29
C GLU A 194 -12.66 -18.55 -4.11
N GLY A 195 -11.34 -18.38 -3.99
CA GLY A 195 -10.60 -17.39 -4.76
C GLY A 195 -10.64 -17.65 -6.27
N PHE A 196 -10.69 -18.91 -6.68
CA PHE A 196 -10.96 -19.30 -8.08
C PHE A 196 -12.40 -18.95 -8.50
N SER A 197 -13.40 -19.30 -7.69
CA SER A 197 -14.81 -18.99 -7.92
C SER A 197 -15.08 -17.48 -8.01
N PHE A 198 -14.43 -16.67 -7.17
CA PHE A 198 -14.56 -15.19 -7.19
C PHE A 198 -14.11 -14.57 -8.49
N ARG A 199 -13.01 -15.08 -9.06
CA ARG A 199 -12.54 -14.58 -10.35
C ARG A 199 -13.43 -15.05 -11.49
N ALA A 200 -13.90 -16.30 -11.44
CA ALA A 200 -14.83 -16.82 -12.43
C ALA A 200 -16.15 -16.01 -12.43
N SER A 201 -16.77 -15.77 -11.27
CA SER A 201 -18.05 -15.07 -11.18
C SER A 201 -17.99 -13.63 -11.72
N LYS A 202 -16.93 -12.87 -11.42
CA LYS A 202 -16.75 -11.52 -11.97
C LYS A 202 -16.38 -11.52 -13.46
N PHE A 203 -15.59 -12.49 -13.92
CA PHE A 203 -15.26 -12.62 -15.34
C PHE A 203 -16.52 -12.92 -16.17
N PHE A 204 -17.36 -13.85 -15.71
CA PHE A 204 -18.65 -14.14 -16.37
C PHE A 204 -19.64 -12.98 -16.25
N GLY A 205 -19.72 -12.30 -15.11
CA GLY A 205 -20.55 -11.11 -14.94
C GLY A 205 -20.11 -9.91 -15.79
N SER A 206 -18.81 -9.79 -16.10
CA SER A 206 -18.26 -8.75 -16.99
C SER A 206 -18.35 -9.09 -18.47
N LEU A 207 -18.48 -10.37 -18.83
CA LEU A 207 -18.51 -10.83 -20.22
C LEU A 207 -19.96 -10.97 -20.75
N PHE A 208 -20.93 -11.14 -19.85
CA PHE A 208 -22.33 -11.42 -20.17
C PHE A 208 -23.34 -10.45 -19.53
N GLY A 209 -22.88 -9.36 -18.92
CA GLY A 209 -23.69 -8.26 -18.39
C GLY A 209 -23.26 -6.92 -18.99
#